data_AF-A0A2G6LZL0-F1
#
_entry.id   AF-A0A2G6LZL0-F1
#
_cell.length_a   1.000
_cell.length_b   1.000
_cell.length_c   1.000
_cell.angle_alpha   90.00
_cell.angle_beta   90.00
_cell.angle_gamma   90.00
#
_symmetry.space_group_name_H-M   'P 1'
#
loop_
_entity.id
_entity.type
_entity.pdbx_description
1 polymer ?
#
loop_
_entity_poly.entity_id
_entity_poly.type
_entity_poly.pdbx_seq_one_letter_code
_entity_poly.pdbx_strand_id
1 'polypeptide(L)'
;MSLDLHGYTVAEAVEIFVSHYNSLAGRGYTSRFTVVHGYGSGGTGGKIRTALRKFLAAFPDEVRVTTDPVNPGVTFVIPVKRLPEGAGILTGEILEFCSSGKSESRILGKFRNYGDLNVKKALKRLVSLKKLSCSRKGRHVIYSSRV
;
A
#
# COMPACT_ATOMS: atom_id res chain seq x y z
N MET A 1 -14.52 14.10 -8.92
CA MET A 1 -14.25 12.79 -9.54
C MET A 1 -14.32 11.69 -8.49
N SER A 2 -14.82 10.50 -8.85
CA SER A 2 -14.90 9.32 -7.98
C SER A 2 -14.32 8.07 -8.66
N LEU A 3 -13.68 7.22 -7.86
CA LEU A 3 -13.29 5.86 -8.21
C LEU A 3 -14.11 4.89 -7.38
N ASP A 4 -14.81 3.99 -8.04
CA ASP A 4 -15.63 2.99 -7.37
C ASP A 4 -14.93 1.63 -7.32
N LEU A 5 -14.78 1.12 -6.11
CA LEU A 5 -14.12 -0.13 -5.77
C LEU A 5 -15.09 -1.12 -5.12
N HIS A 6 -16.40 -0.85 -5.08
CA HIS A 6 -17.35 -1.81 -4.56
C HIS A 6 -17.34 -3.10 -5.39
N GLY A 7 -17.61 -4.23 -4.74
CA GLY A 7 -17.70 -5.54 -5.42
C GLY A 7 -16.37 -6.19 -5.78
N TYR A 8 -15.26 -5.46 -5.81
CA TYR A 8 -13.93 -6.04 -6.03
C TYR A 8 -13.41 -6.80 -4.81
N THR A 9 -12.51 -7.74 -5.06
CA THR A 9 -11.66 -8.28 -4.00
C THR A 9 -10.69 -7.21 -3.48
N VAL A 10 -10.09 -7.46 -2.32
CA VAL A 10 -9.14 -6.50 -1.71
C VAL A 10 -7.92 -6.29 -2.62
N ALA A 11 -7.42 -7.36 -3.26
CA ALA A 11 -6.25 -7.28 -4.14
C ALA A 11 -6.55 -6.44 -5.39
N GLU A 12 -7.65 -6.75 -6.08
CA GLU A 12 -8.10 -6.02 -7.27
C GLU A 12 -8.36 -4.54 -6.95
N ALA A 13 -9.05 -4.26 -5.85
CA ALA A 13 -9.35 -2.89 -5.44
C ALA A 13 -8.09 -2.04 -5.24
N VAL A 14 -7.04 -2.61 -4.64
CA VAL A 14 -5.76 -1.90 -4.45
C VAL A 14 -5.04 -1.70 -5.79
N GLU A 15 -5.04 -2.69 -6.68
CA GLU A 15 -4.41 -2.56 -8.00
C GLU A 15 -5.10 -1.51 -8.87
N ILE A 16 -6.44 -1.55 -8.94
CA ILE A 16 -7.26 -0.56 -9.64
C ILE A 16 -7.01 0.84 -9.06
N PHE A 17 -6.98 0.95 -7.74
CA PHE A 17 -6.67 2.22 -7.07
C PHE A 17 -5.30 2.76 -7.50
N VAL A 18 -4.24 1.95 -7.42
CA VAL A 18 -2.87 2.39 -7.75
C VAL A 18 -2.77 2.81 -9.22
N SER A 19 -3.39 2.05 -10.12
CA SER A 19 -3.42 2.38 -11.55
C SER A 19 -4.11 3.72 -11.81
N HIS A 20 -5.33 3.90 -11.27
CA HIS A 20 -6.09 5.13 -11.39
C HIS A 20 -5.34 6.32 -10.78
N TYR A 21 -4.84 6.15 -9.56
CA TYR A 21 -4.07 7.15 -8.84
C TYR A 21 -2.82 7.60 -9.62
N ASN A 22 -2.05 6.65 -10.17
CA ASN A 22 -0.83 6.97 -10.90
C ASN A 22 -1.10 7.65 -12.24
N SER A 23 -2.21 7.32 -12.90
CA SER A 23 -2.69 8.04 -14.08
C SER A 23 -2.95 9.52 -13.75
N LEU A 24 -3.60 9.81 -12.61
CA LEU A 24 -3.84 11.19 -12.16
C LEU A 24 -2.54 11.91 -11.78
N ALA A 25 -1.71 11.29 -10.94
CA ALA A 25 -0.43 11.87 -10.52
C ALA A 25 0.48 12.14 -11.73
N GLY A 26 0.49 11.24 -12.72
CA GLY A 26 1.23 11.41 -13.97
C GLY A 26 0.75 12.57 -14.84
N ARG A 27 -0.49 13.02 -14.68
CA ARG A 27 -1.07 14.19 -15.37
C ARG A 27 -0.93 15.48 -14.54
N GLY A 28 -0.27 15.44 -13.39
CA GLY A 28 -0.16 16.59 -12.49
C GLY A 28 -1.46 16.94 -11.77
N TYR A 29 -2.41 16.01 -11.64
CA TYR A 29 -3.64 16.25 -10.90
C TYR A 29 -3.37 16.34 -9.40
N THR A 30 -3.61 17.52 -8.82
CA THR A 30 -3.35 17.84 -7.40
C THR A 30 -4.63 18.04 -6.58
N SER A 31 -5.79 17.85 -7.20
CA SER A 31 -7.08 18.00 -6.52
C SER A 31 -7.51 16.73 -5.79
N ARG A 32 -8.48 16.86 -4.89
CA ARG A 32 -9.09 15.74 -4.18
C ARG A 32 -9.96 14.90 -5.13
N PHE A 33 -9.91 13.58 -4.99
CA PHE A 33 -10.90 12.67 -5.57
C PHE A 33 -11.43 11.71 -4.51
N THR A 34 -12.54 11.07 -4.83
CA THR A 34 -13.29 10.22 -3.90
C THR A 34 -13.06 8.76 -4.25
N VAL A 35 -12.75 7.93 -3.26
CA VAL A 35 -12.70 6.47 -3.41
C VAL A 35 -13.88 5.87 -2.67
N VAL A 36 -14.78 5.25 -3.41
CA VAL A 36 -15.92 4.52 -2.87
C VAL A 36 -15.50 3.06 -2.74
N HIS A 37 -15.37 2.56 -1.53
CA HIS A 37 -15.05 1.14 -1.26
C HIS A 37 -16.20 0.40 -0.58
N GLY A 38 -17.31 1.10 -0.34
CA GLY A 38 -18.50 0.59 0.32
C GLY A 38 -18.31 0.33 1.81
N TYR A 39 -19.41 -0.01 2.47
CA TYR A 39 -19.46 -0.29 3.89
C TYR A 39 -19.02 -1.73 4.23
N GLY A 40 -18.88 -2.61 3.23
CA GLY A 40 -18.70 -4.05 3.42
C GLY A 40 -19.95 -4.74 3.98
N SER A 41 -19.89 -6.07 4.10
CA SER A 41 -21.02 -6.89 4.57
C SER A 41 -21.48 -6.57 6.00
N GLY A 42 -20.66 -5.86 6.80
CA GLY A 42 -20.96 -5.49 8.18
C GLY A 42 -21.24 -3.99 8.40
N GLY A 43 -21.36 -3.17 7.36
CA GLY A 43 -21.77 -1.76 7.54
C GLY A 43 -20.70 -0.78 8.06
N THR A 44 -19.49 -1.22 8.42
CA THR A 44 -18.48 -0.41 9.12
C THR A 44 -17.28 0.02 8.26
N GLY A 45 -17.36 -0.18 6.94
CA GLY A 45 -16.30 0.13 5.98
C GLY A 45 -15.37 -1.06 5.78
N GLY A 46 -15.77 -2.02 4.95
CA GLY A 46 -15.25 -3.39 4.86
C GLY A 46 -13.76 -3.58 4.54
N LYS A 47 -13.38 -4.84 4.26
CA LYS A 47 -11.99 -5.28 4.08
C LYS A 47 -11.15 -4.37 3.16
N ILE A 48 -11.76 -3.81 2.10
CA ILE A 48 -11.12 -2.87 1.17
C ILE A 48 -10.71 -1.59 1.88
N ARG A 49 -11.57 -0.97 2.71
CA ARG A 49 -11.22 0.23 3.49
C ARG A 49 -9.98 0.00 4.33
N THR A 50 -9.98 -1.09 5.11
CA THR A 50 -8.87 -1.40 6.03
C THR A 50 -7.58 -1.61 5.27
N ALA A 51 -7.62 -2.42 4.21
CA ALA A 51 -6.43 -2.70 3.41
C ALA A 51 -5.93 -1.45 2.66
N LEU A 52 -6.82 -0.68 2.05
CA LEU A 52 -6.46 0.53 1.32
C LEU A 52 -5.85 1.58 2.26
N ARG A 53 -6.49 1.87 3.39
CA ARG A 53 -5.97 2.86 4.35
C ARG A 53 -4.63 2.41 4.93
N LYS A 54 -4.50 1.13 5.28
CA LYS A 54 -3.23 0.54 5.73
C LYS A 54 -2.14 0.67 4.67
N PHE A 55 -2.46 0.36 3.42
CA PHE A 55 -1.55 0.51 2.29
C PHE A 55 -1.09 1.96 2.10
N LEU A 56 -2.02 2.92 2.09
CA LEU A 56 -1.69 4.34 1.89
C LEU A 56 -0.90 4.95 3.05
N ALA A 57 -1.10 4.46 4.28
CA ALA A 57 -0.32 4.88 5.44
C ALA A 57 1.18 4.55 5.31
N ALA A 58 1.56 3.58 4.45
CA ALA A 58 2.95 3.26 4.17
C ALA A 58 3.63 4.26 3.20
N PHE A 59 2.87 5.22 2.63
CA PHE A 59 3.33 6.16 1.62
C PHE A 59 2.90 7.62 1.93
N PRO A 60 3.23 8.16 3.13
CA PRO A 60 2.74 9.47 3.57
C PRO A 60 3.28 10.66 2.75
N ASP A 61 4.39 10.46 2.03
CA ASP A 61 4.99 11.47 1.14
C ASP A 61 4.38 11.46 -0.26
N GLU A 62 3.74 10.35 -0.63
CA GLU A 62 3.15 10.14 -1.92
C GLU A 62 1.69 10.57 -1.94
N VAL A 63 0.94 10.39 -0.86
CA VAL A 63 -0.52 10.57 -0.84
C VAL A 63 -1.01 11.29 0.41
N ARG A 64 -2.02 12.16 0.26
CA ARG A 64 -2.81 12.67 1.39
C ARG A 64 -4.17 11.98 1.43
N VAL A 65 -4.53 11.49 2.60
CA VAL A 65 -5.77 10.73 2.83
C VAL A 65 -6.61 11.45 3.87
N THR A 66 -7.89 11.63 3.59
CA THR A 66 -8.87 12.14 4.54
C THR A 66 -10.09 11.22 4.53
N THR A 67 -10.74 11.07 5.68
CA THR A 67 -11.91 10.20 5.82
C THR A 67 -13.17 11.04 5.88
N ASP A 68 -14.26 10.57 5.29
CA ASP A 68 -15.56 11.18 5.48
C ASP A 68 -16.15 10.72 6.83
N PRO A 69 -16.42 11.63 7.78
CA PRO A 69 -17.01 11.27 9.07
C PRO A 69 -18.48 10.84 8.96
N VAL A 70 -19.17 11.23 7.89
CA VAL A 70 -20.57 10.89 7.62
C VAL A 70 -20.68 9.59 6.83
N ASN A 71 -19.79 9.39 5.85
CA ASN A 71 -19.79 8.19 5.01
C ASN A 71 -18.51 7.33 5.19
N PRO A 72 -18.52 6.34 6.11
CA PRO A 72 -17.38 5.47 6.32
C PRO A 72 -17.10 4.54 5.13
N GLY A 73 -17.98 4.46 4.12
CA GLY A 73 -17.77 3.76 2.85
C GLY A 73 -16.92 4.53 1.84
N VAL A 74 -16.45 5.72 2.22
CA VAL A 74 -15.69 6.63 1.37
C VAL A 74 -14.35 7.01 2.00
N THR A 75 -13.34 7.16 1.15
CA THR A 75 -12.06 7.75 1.49
C THR A 75 -11.70 8.83 0.46
N PHE A 76 -11.30 10.01 0.93
CA PHE A 76 -10.83 11.09 0.07
C PHE A 76 -9.32 11.03 -0.09
N VAL A 77 -8.85 11.24 -1.32
CA VAL A 77 -7.45 11.10 -1.68
C VAL A 77 -7.01 12.31 -2.49
N ILE A 78 -5.84 12.85 -2.16
CA ILE A 78 -5.15 13.87 -2.96
C ILE A 78 -3.80 13.28 -3.40
N PRO A 79 -3.54 13.18 -4.71
CA PRO A 79 -2.24 12.75 -5.21
C PRO A 79 -1.14 13.78 -4.92
N VAL A 80 0.02 13.32 -4.44
CA VAL A 80 1.23 14.15 -4.27
C VAL A 80 2.34 13.69 -5.22
N LYS A 81 2.66 12.38 -5.21
CA LYS A 81 3.61 11.73 -6.11
C LYS A 81 3.04 10.39 -6.56
N ARG A 82 3.57 9.84 -7.65
CA ARG A 82 3.21 8.48 -8.08
C ARG A 82 3.47 7.48 -6.95
N LEU A 83 2.49 6.63 -6.71
CA LEU A 83 2.68 5.43 -5.92
C LEU A 83 3.53 4.44 -6.72
N PRO A 84 4.32 3.59 -6.06
CA PRO A 84 5.18 2.68 -6.80
C PRO A 84 4.35 1.66 -7.60
N GLU A 85 4.61 1.46 -8.90
CA GLU A 85 3.82 0.51 -9.73
C GLU A 85 3.92 -0.94 -9.22
N GLY A 86 2.80 -1.64 -9.06
CA GLY A 86 2.80 -2.93 -8.36
C GLY A 86 3.01 -2.80 -6.84
N ALA A 87 2.82 -1.60 -6.26
CA ALA A 87 2.63 -1.43 -4.82
C ALA A 87 1.26 -1.98 -4.48
N GLY A 88 1.20 -3.30 -4.32
CA GLY A 88 0.03 -3.96 -3.75
C GLY A 88 0.09 -3.95 -2.22
N ILE A 89 -0.92 -4.58 -1.63
CA ILE A 89 -1.04 -4.85 -0.20
C ILE A 89 0.28 -5.39 0.38
N LEU A 90 0.90 -6.37 -0.30
CA LEU A 90 2.19 -6.97 0.09
C LEU A 90 3.29 -5.92 0.35
N THR A 91 3.39 -4.89 -0.49
CA THR A 91 4.45 -3.88 -0.36
C THR A 91 4.26 -3.06 0.92
N GLY A 92 3.02 -2.65 1.20
CA GLY A 92 2.69 -1.92 2.44
C GLY A 92 2.89 -2.79 3.68
N GLU A 93 2.49 -4.06 3.63
CA GLU A 93 2.68 -4.99 4.74
C GLU A 93 4.16 -5.29 5.03
N ILE A 94 5.00 -5.41 3.98
CA ILE A 94 6.45 -5.58 4.16
C ILE A 94 7.06 -4.34 4.82
N LEU A 95 6.67 -3.13 4.42
CA LEU A 95 7.18 -1.89 5.00
C LEU A 95 6.85 -1.79 6.50
N GLU A 96 5.59 -2.03 6.86
CA GLU A 96 5.14 -2.05 8.25
C GLU A 96 5.87 -3.13 9.06
N PHE A 97 5.98 -4.35 8.51
CA PHE A 97 6.66 -5.45 9.19
C PHE A 97 8.15 -5.18 9.41
N CYS A 98 8.79 -4.45 8.47
CA CYS A 98 10.17 -4.01 8.56
C CYS A 98 10.37 -2.71 9.37
N SER A 99 9.34 -2.17 10.04
CA SER A 99 9.46 -1.02 10.96
C SER A 99 10.51 -1.25 12.05
N SER A 100 10.73 -2.51 12.41
CA SER A 100 11.90 -2.98 13.16
C SER A 100 12.68 -3.95 12.28
N GLY A 101 14.02 -3.93 12.36
CA GLY A 101 14.86 -4.74 11.47
C GLY A 101 14.49 -6.22 11.44
N LYS A 102 14.22 -6.76 10.25
CA LYS A 102 13.85 -8.17 10.02
C LYS A 102 14.84 -8.86 9.08
N SER A 103 15.15 -10.12 9.36
CA SER A 103 15.93 -10.94 8.42
C SER A 103 15.10 -11.34 7.22
N GLU A 104 15.75 -11.59 6.08
CA GLU A 104 15.09 -12.11 4.87
C GLU A 104 14.25 -13.36 5.18
N SER A 105 14.79 -14.31 5.94
CA SER A 105 14.08 -15.54 6.34
C SER A 105 12.80 -15.27 7.12
N ARG A 106 12.78 -14.28 8.02
CA ARG A 106 11.58 -13.91 8.78
C ARG A 106 10.53 -13.26 7.89
N ILE A 107 10.96 -12.46 6.90
CA ILE A 107 10.08 -11.82 5.94
C ILE A 107 9.45 -12.87 5.02
N LEU A 108 10.25 -13.74 4.42
CA LEU A 108 9.75 -14.84 3.56
C LEU A 108 8.79 -15.74 4.33
N GLY A 109 9.14 -16.13 5.57
CA GLY A 109 8.26 -16.93 6.42
C GLY A 109 6.93 -16.24 6.73
N LYS A 110 6.94 -14.92 7.02
CA LYS A 110 5.72 -14.14 7.32
C LYS A 110 4.81 -14.00 6.11
N PHE A 111 5.38 -13.83 4.91
CA PHE A 111 4.65 -13.54 3.67
C PHE A 111 4.61 -14.72 2.69
N ARG A 112 4.81 -15.95 3.17
CA ARG A 112 4.86 -17.18 2.36
C ARG A 112 3.66 -17.38 1.42
N ASN A 113 2.48 -16.90 1.82
CA ASN A 113 1.25 -17.02 1.03
C ASN A 113 1.30 -16.21 -0.28
N TYR A 114 2.19 -15.22 -0.39
CA TYR A 114 2.42 -14.46 -1.61
C TYR A 114 3.46 -15.10 -2.54
N GLY A 115 4.17 -16.14 -2.07
CA GLY A 115 5.27 -16.80 -2.78
C GLY A 115 6.59 -16.04 -2.70
N ASP A 116 7.68 -16.77 -2.46
CA ASP A 116 9.02 -16.22 -2.24
C ASP A 116 9.50 -15.28 -3.34
N LEU A 117 9.21 -15.61 -4.61
CA LEU A 117 9.59 -14.77 -5.75
C LEU A 117 8.97 -13.38 -5.68
N ASN A 118 7.69 -13.29 -5.32
CA ASN A 118 6.97 -12.02 -5.22
C ASN A 118 7.46 -11.21 -4.02
N VAL A 119 7.71 -11.86 -2.89
CA VAL A 119 8.27 -11.22 -1.70
C VAL A 119 9.67 -10.66 -1.99
N LYS A 120 10.54 -11.43 -2.64
CA LYS A 120 11.88 -10.97 -3.04
C LYS A 120 11.84 -9.82 -4.04
N LYS A 121 10.94 -9.87 -5.03
CA LYS A 121 10.72 -8.76 -5.96
C LYS A 121 10.28 -7.49 -5.22
N ALA A 122 9.33 -7.60 -4.29
CA ALA A 122 8.89 -6.48 -3.46
C ALA A 122 10.03 -5.90 -2.61
N LEU A 123 10.83 -6.74 -1.96
CA LEU A 123 12.00 -6.30 -1.16
C LEU A 123 13.02 -5.53 -2.01
N LYS A 124 13.44 -6.10 -3.15
CA LYS A 124 14.40 -5.44 -4.06
C LYS A 124 13.88 -4.08 -4.50
N ARG A 125 12.60 -4.00 -4.81
CA ARG A 125 11.95 -2.76 -5.24
C ARG A 125 11.91 -1.71 -4.13
N LEU A 126 11.51 -2.10 -2.93
CA LEU A 126 11.47 -1.21 -1.77
C LEU A 126 12.86 -0.67 -1.39
N VAL A 127 13.91 -1.47 -1.57
CA VAL A 127 15.31 -1.01 -1.41
C VAL A 127 15.68 -0.01 -2.51
N SER A 128 15.35 -0.29 -3.77
CA SER A 128 15.60 0.63 -4.89
C SER A 128 14.88 1.97 -4.71
N LEU A 129 13.66 1.95 -4.18
CA LEU A 129 12.87 3.14 -3.86
C LEU A 129 13.34 3.87 -2.58
N LYS A 130 14.40 3.40 -1.93
CA LYS A 130 14.92 3.92 -0.66
C LYS A 130 13.89 3.93 0.47
N LYS A 131 12.86 3.08 0.41
CA LYS A 131 11.87 2.90 1.49
C LYS A 131 12.31 1.83 2.50
N LEU A 132 13.10 0.86 2.05
CA LEU A 132 13.85 -0.05 2.92
C LEU A 132 15.35 0.25 2.86
N SER A 133 16.03 0.01 3.97
CA SER A 133 17.47 -0.21 4.04
C SER A 133 17.74 -1.71 4.13
N CYS A 134 18.82 -2.17 3.52
CA CYS A 134 19.36 -3.51 3.75
C CYS A 134 20.78 -3.39 4.30
N SER A 135 21.06 -4.04 5.42
CA SER A 135 22.39 -4.11 6.01
C SER A 135 22.74 -5.56 6.33
N ARG A 136 24.03 -5.88 6.29
CA ARG A 136 24.53 -7.23 6.59
C ARG A 136 24.89 -7.29 8.07
N LYS A 137 24.26 -8.21 8.83
CA LYS A 137 24.58 -8.49 10.23
C LYS A 137 25.07 -9.93 10.33
N GLY A 138 26.39 -10.10 10.27
CA GLY A 138 27.02 -11.42 10.15
C GLY A 138 26.62 -12.10 8.84
N ARG A 139 26.05 -13.31 8.93
CA ARG A 139 25.58 -14.09 7.78
C ARG A 139 24.21 -13.67 7.25
N HIS A 140 23.48 -12.81 7.96
CA HIS A 140 22.11 -12.44 7.61
C HIS A 140 22.01 -11.04 7.00
N VAL A 141 21.14 -10.91 6.01
CA VAL A 141 20.68 -9.60 5.52
C VAL A 141 19.48 -9.18 6.35
N ILE A 142 19.55 -7.98 6.92
CA ILE A 142 18.51 -7.35 7.71
C ILE A 142 17.90 -6.20 6.89
N TYR A 143 16.58 -6.19 6.80
CA TYR A 143 15.79 -5.14 6.18
C TYR A 143 15.12 -4.29 7.26
N SER A 144 15.25 -2.97 7.16
CA SER A 144 14.61 -2.01 8.06
C SER A 144 13.99 -0.88 7.26
N SER A 145 12.76 -0.51 7.61
CA SER A 145 12.06 0.62 7.01
C SER A 145 12.76 1.93 7.32
N ARG A 146 12.78 2.84 6.36
CA ARG A 146 13.37 4.18 6.47
C ARG A 146 12.31 5.26 6.72
N VAL A 147 11.19 4.89 7.36
CA VAL A 147 10.10 5.83 7.70
C VAL A 147 10.65 6.99 8.52
#